data_AF-A0A7J6R9X2-F1
#
_entry.id   AF-A0A7J6R9X2-F1
#
_cell.length_a   1.000
_cell.length_b   1.000
_cell.length_c   1.000
_cell.angle_alpha   90.00
_cell.angle_beta   90.00
_cell.angle_gamma   90.00
#
_symmetry.space_group_name_H-M   'P 1'
#
loop_
_entity.id
_entity.type
_entity.pdbx_description
1 polymer ?
#
loop_
_entity_poly.entity_id
_entity_poly.type
_entity_poly.pdbx_seq_one_letter_code
_entity_poly.pdbx_strand_id
1 'polypeptide(L)'
;LKAQELGAHAIRAALKNAGLRPETVEEVLLGQVLTAGCGQAPHRQAALLAGIPDTTPCTGINKVCASSMKALMVAAAMIRSGERKVVVVGGMESMSNAPYASLKARWGLRHGHGEMTDLMVHDGLTDAYDAIHMGECAERTAEKFNLSREALDDYAARSIRLARVAQEGIFKREIAPIEVKGRKGKVTVVDRDEQTGKVSVDGLSKLRPAFRPSGGVVTAGNSSPLSDGASAIVLMSRQVGYVDLAYSRACERRWFYRLLRLVNFSLVTSCSIELLVSFYYCHFVRSSH
;
A
#
# COMPACT_ATOMS: atom_id res chain seq x y z
N LEU A 1 14.96 -8.00 0.08
CA LEU A 1 14.86 -7.51 1.48
C LEU A 1 13.53 -7.99 2.04
N LYS A 2 13.45 -8.28 3.34
CA LYS A 2 12.19 -8.62 3.99
C LYS A 2 11.33 -7.38 4.19
N ALA A 3 10.01 -7.55 4.27
CA ALA A 3 9.09 -6.43 4.48
C ALA A 3 9.44 -5.57 5.72
N GLN A 4 9.89 -6.20 6.81
CA GLN A 4 10.24 -5.49 8.05
C GLN A 4 11.48 -4.62 7.90
N GLU A 5 12.45 -5.03 7.07
CA GLU A 5 13.66 -4.26 6.77
C GLU A 5 13.34 -3.03 5.92
N LEU A 6 12.45 -3.20 4.93
CA LEU A 6 11.92 -2.11 4.12
C LEU A 6 11.14 -1.11 4.98
N GLY A 7 10.23 -1.60 5.83
CA GLY A 7 9.47 -0.78 6.77
C GLY A 7 10.39 0.00 7.71
N ALA A 8 11.39 -0.65 8.29
CA ALA A 8 12.35 0.01 9.18
C ALA A 8 13.12 1.14 8.47
N HIS A 9 13.51 0.93 7.22
CA HIS A 9 14.17 1.94 6.40
C HIS A 9 13.27 3.15 6.14
N ALA A 10 12.01 2.91 5.76
CA ALA A 10 11.03 3.97 5.55
C ALA A 10 10.78 4.79 6.82
N ILE A 11 10.66 4.13 7.99
CA ILE A 11 10.46 4.80 9.29
C ILE A 11 11.66 5.69 9.63
N ARG A 12 12.89 5.18 9.53
CA ARG A 12 14.11 5.98 9.80
C ARG A 12 14.18 7.21 8.89
N ALA A 13 13.87 7.04 7.61
CA ALA A 13 13.87 8.13 6.65
C ALA A 13 12.78 9.19 7.00
N ALA A 14 11.58 8.75 7.36
CA ALA A 14 10.49 9.64 7.75
C ALA A 14 10.82 10.46 9.01
N LEU A 15 11.37 9.81 10.04
CA LEU A 15 11.80 10.49 11.28
C LEU A 15 12.94 11.47 11.02
N LYS A 16 13.96 11.07 10.25
CA LYS A 16 15.07 11.93 9.86
C LYS A 16 14.58 13.16 9.09
N ASN A 17 13.68 12.97 8.12
CA ASN A 17 13.10 14.06 7.35
C ASN A 17 12.22 14.99 8.19
N ALA A 18 11.60 14.46 9.24
CA ALA A 18 10.85 15.22 10.22
C ALA A 18 11.75 15.85 11.29
N GLY A 19 13.05 15.55 11.37
CA GLY A 19 13.90 16.03 12.46
C GLY A 19 13.53 15.48 13.84
N LEU A 20 12.85 14.33 13.89
CA LEU A 20 12.37 13.72 15.14
C LEU A 20 13.28 12.58 15.58
N ARG A 21 13.41 12.43 16.90
CA ARG A 21 14.11 11.29 17.49
C ARG A 21 13.14 10.11 17.66
N PRO A 22 13.60 8.85 17.57
CA PRO A 22 12.73 7.69 17.74
C PRO A 22 11.94 7.68 19.05
N GLU A 23 12.50 8.24 20.12
CA GLU A 23 11.87 8.27 21.46
C GLU A 23 10.65 9.19 21.54
N THR A 24 10.45 10.09 20.58
CA THR A 24 9.26 10.94 20.55
C THR A 24 8.03 10.21 20.01
N VAL A 25 8.21 9.02 19.43
CA VAL A 25 7.11 8.26 18.82
C VAL A 25 6.31 7.54 19.89
N GLU A 26 5.03 7.88 19.99
CA GLU A 26 4.13 7.30 20.99
C GLU A 26 3.42 6.04 20.50
N GLU A 27 3.31 5.86 19.18
CA GLU A 27 2.70 4.68 18.57
C GLU A 27 3.15 4.47 17.11
N VAL A 28 3.20 3.20 16.67
CA VAL A 28 3.52 2.82 15.28
C VAL A 28 2.38 2.00 14.68
N LEU A 29 1.80 2.45 13.57
CA LEU A 29 0.75 1.75 12.84
C LEU A 29 1.23 1.41 11.42
N LEU A 30 1.38 0.14 11.09
CA LEU A 30 1.83 -0.30 9.76
C LEU A 30 0.83 -1.22 9.08
N GLY A 31 0.50 -0.88 7.84
CA GLY A 31 -0.24 -1.76 6.94
C GLY A 31 0.65 -2.87 6.37
N GLN A 32 0.19 -4.12 6.43
CA GLN A 32 0.81 -5.25 5.73
C GLN A 32 -0.24 -6.34 5.50
N VAL A 33 -0.24 -6.95 4.31
CA VAL A 33 -1.20 -7.99 3.93
C VAL A 33 -0.56 -9.36 4.09
N LEU A 34 0.57 -9.58 3.42
CA LEU A 34 1.23 -10.89 3.37
C LEU A 34 2.16 -11.05 4.58
N THR A 35 1.62 -11.58 5.67
CA THR A 35 2.34 -11.76 6.94
C THR A 35 2.86 -13.18 7.17
N ALA A 36 2.49 -14.13 6.31
CA ALA A 36 2.97 -15.50 6.40
C ALA A 36 4.51 -15.56 6.31
N GLY A 37 5.14 -16.32 7.21
CA GLY A 37 6.60 -16.46 7.25
C GLY A 37 7.38 -15.25 7.76
N CYS A 38 6.71 -14.16 8.13
CA CYS A 38 7.35 -12.93 8.59
C CYS A 38 7.79 -12.94 10.08
N GLY A 39 7.46 -13.99 10.82
CA GLY A 39 7.67 -14.06 12.27
C GLY A 39 6.63 -13.27 13.07
N GLN A 40 6.80 -13.25 14.40
CA GLN A 40 5.86 -12.59 15.30
C GLN A 40 5.88 -11.07 15.12
N ALA A 41 4.70 -10.46 15.02
CA ALA A 41 4.51 -9.00 14.99
C ALA A 41 5.47 -8.27 14.02
N PRO A 42 5.37 -8.49 12.70
CA PRO A 42 6.31 -7.89 11.73
C PRO A 42 6.38 -6.37 11.79
N HIS A 43 5.26 -5.70 12.08
CA HIS A 43 5.19 -4.25 12.31
C HIS A 43 6.04 -3.79 13.50
N ARG A 44 6.09 -4.59 14.56
CA ARG A 44 6.94 -4.36 15.72
C ARG A 44 8.41 -4.59 15.39
N GLN A 45 8.73 -5.64 14.62
CA GLN A 45 10.09 -5.87 14.13
C GLN A 45 10.60 -4.66 13.33
N ALA A 46 9.78 -4.10 12.43
CA ALA A 46 10.13 -2.91 11.65
C ALA A 46 10.40 -1.68 12.55
N ALA A 47 9.56 -1.45 13.56
CA ALA A 47 9.75 -0.36 14.52
C ALA A 47 11.07 -0.49 15.29
N LEU A 48 11.35 -1.67 15.86
CA LEU A 48 12.59 -1.94 16.60
C LEU A 48 13.83 -1.81 15.70
N LEU A 49 13.79 -2.35 14.48
CA LEU A 49 14.85 -2.18 13.49
C LEU A 49 15.06 -0.72 13.09
N ALA A 50 14.03 0.13 13.19
CA ALA A 50 14.13 1.56 12.96
C ALA A 50 14.69 2.35 14.15
N GLY A 51 14.94 1.69 15.29
CA GLY A 51 15.41 2.32 16.53
C GLY A 51 14.29 2.91 17.39
N ILE A 52 13.02 2.62 17.09
CA ILE A 52 11.90 2.97 17.97
C ILE A 52 12.04 2.19 19.29
N PRO A 53 11.85 2.83 20.46
CA PRO A 53 11.96 2.15 21.75
C PRO A 53 11.06 0.93 21.90
N ASP A 54 11.50 -0.01 22.72
CA ASP A 54 10.72 -1.19 23.05
C ASP A 54 9.50 -0.88 23.94
N THR A 55 9.40 0.33 24.50
CA THR A 55 8.22 0.80 25.22
C THR A 55 7.11 1.31 24.29
N THR A 56 7.40 1.58 23.01
CA THR A 56 6.41 2.15 22.08
C THR A 56 5.47 1.06 21.54
N PRO A 57 4.14 1.16 21.72
CA PRO A 57 3.19 0.20 21.15
C PRO A 57 3.24 0.20 19.62
N CYS A 58 3.02 -0.98 19.02
CA CYS A 58 3.00 -1.15 17.57
C CYS A 58 1.80 -2.02 17.17
N THR A 59 1.09 -1.62 16.12
CA THR A 59 -0.08 -2.35 15.62
C THR A 59 0.00 -2.58 14.12
N GLY A 60 -0.20 -3.83 13.71
CA GLY A 60 -0.33 -4.22 12.31
C GLY A 60 -1.78 -4.10 11.85
N ILE A 61 -2.01 -3.52 10.66
CA ILE A 61 -3.35 -3.39 10.07
C ILE A 61 -3.37 -4.14 8.75
N ASN A 62 -4.34 -5.04 8.60
CA ASN A 62 -4.63 -5.69 7.33
C ASN A 62 -6.03 -5.26 6.86
N LYS A 63 -6.04 -4.43 5.82
CA LYS A 63 -7.21 -4.07 5.02
C LYS A 63 -6.87 -4.23 3.53
N VAL A 64 -6.16 -5.30 3.19
CA VAL A 64 -5.66 -5.58 1.82
C VAL A 64 -4.94 -4.34 1.27
N CYS A 65 -5.21 -3.90 0.04
CA CYS A 65 -4.54 -2.75 -0.58
C CYS A 65 -4.74 -1.43 0.19
N ALA A 66 -5.78 -1.32 1.04
CA ALA A 66 -6.08 -0.11 1.81
C ALA A 66 -5.45 -0.11 3.22
N SER A 67 -4.55 -1.05 3.52
CA SER A 67 -3.99 -1.25 4.87
C SER A 67 -3.31 0.01 5.44
N SER A 68 -2.40 0.63 4.68
CA SER A 68 -1.67 1.83 5.12
C SER A 68 -2.59 3.05 5.24
N MET A 69 -3.53 3.22 4.32
CA MET A 69 -4.53 4.29 4.41
C MET A 69 -5.45 4.10 5.63
N LYS A 70 -5.79 2.86 5.97
CA LYS A 70 -6.53 2.58 7.20
C LYS A 70 -5.69 2.89 8.44
N ALA A 71 -4.40 2.59 8.43
CA ALA A 71 -3.47 2.98 9.49
C ALA A 71 -3.43 4.49 9.70
N LEU A 72 -3.38 5.26 8.61
CA LEU A 72 -3.44 6.72 8.65
C LEU A 72 -4.71 7.22 9.33
N MET A 73 -5.87 6.68 8.95
CA MET A 73 -7.13 7.09 9.56
C MET A 73 -7.23 6.78 11.04
N VAL A 74 -6.68 5.64 11.48
CA VAL A 74 -6.64 5.29 12.91
C VAL A 74 -5.73 6.25 13.67
N ALA A 75 -4.54 6.55 13.17
CA ALA A 75 -3.64 7.54 13.77
C ALA A 75 -4.26 8.94 13.83
N ALA A 76 -4.93 9.37 12.75
CA ALA A 76 -5.62 10.66 12.73
C ALA A 76 -6.74 10.72 13.77
N ALA A 77 -7.44 9.60 14.04
CA ALA A 77 -8.43 9.53 15.10
C ALA A 77 -7.78 9.64 16.50
N MET A 78 -6.66 8.95 16.75
CA MET A 78 -5.89 9.02 18.00
C MET A 78 -5.35 10.44 18.28
N ILE A 79 -4.87 11.13 17.24
CA ILE A 79 -4.41 12.52 17.38
C ILE A 79 -5.56 13.47 17.64
N ARG A 80 -6.68 13.28 16.95
CA ARG A 80 -7.88 14.11 17.14
C ARG A 80 -8.55 13.92 18.50
N SER A 81 -8.50 12.71 19.07
CA SER A 81 -9.01 12.44 20.42
C SER A 81 -8.08 12.96 21.52
N GLY A 82 -6.84 13.32 21.17
CA GLY A 82 -5.80 13.69 22.13
C GLY A 82 -5.14 12.50 22.81
N GLU A 83 -5.44 11.28 22.38
CA GLU A 83 -4.85 10.04 22.90
C GLU A 83 -3.36 9.94 22.57
N ARG A 84 -2.97 10.37 21.36
CA ARG A 84 -1.58 10.40 20.90
C ARG A 84 -1.23 11.76 20.31
N LYS A 85 0.04 12.13 20.35
CA LYS A 85 0.56 13.37 19.75
C LYS A 85 1.51 13.13 18.59
N VAL A 86 2.26 12.03 18.59
CA VAL A 86 3.21 11.68 17.54
C VAL A 86 3.08 10.20 17.22
N VAL A 87 2.63 9.90 16.00
CA VAL A 87 2.37 8.54 15.53
C VAL A 87 3.09 8.31 14.21
N VAL A 88 3.82 7.21 14.10
CA VAL A 88 4.37 6.76 12.81
C VAL A 88 3.32 5.91 12.11
N VAL A 89 3.03 6.25 10.87
CA VAL A 89 2.06 5.54 10.03
C VAL A 89 2.74 5.08 8.76
N GLY A 90 2.43 3.88 8.28
CA GLY A 90 2.98 3.44 7.01
C GLY A 90 2.37 2.17 6.47
N GLY A 91 3.06 1.60 5.51
CA GLY A 91 2.82 0.27 4.97
C GLY A 91 4.14 -0.35 4.54
N MET A 92 4.19 -1.67 4.57
CA MET A 92 5.33 -2.44 4.08
C MET A 92 4.84 -3.75 3.51
N GLU A 93 5.41 -4.16 2.38
CA GLU A 93 5.08 -5.43 1.76
C GLU A 93 6.30 -5.99 1.04
N SER A 94 6.42 -7.31 1.03
CA SER A 94 7.34 -7.98 0.12
C SER A 94 6.67 -9.19 -0.52
N MET A 95 6.03 -8.95 -1.65
CA MET A 95 5.35 -9.98 -2.44
C MET A 95 6.34 -11.03 -2.94
N SER A 96 7.58 -10.64 -3.27
CA SER A 96 8.62 -11.57 -3.73
C SER A 96 9.05 -12.60 -2.68
N ASN A 97 8.80 -12.33 -1.40
CA ASN A 97 9.16 -13.23 -0.30
C ASN A 97 7.95 -14.00 0.27
N ALA A 98 6.78 -13.89 -0.36
CA ALA A 98 5.61 -14.66 0.05
C ALA A 98 5.88 -16.17 -0.13
N PRO A 99 5.66 -17.00 0.90
CA PRO A 99 5.96 -18.42 0.82
C PRO A 99 4.84 -19.20 0.12
N TYR A 100 5.19 -20.37 -0.40
CA TYR A 100 4.22 -21.43 -0.66
C TYR A 100 3.97 -22.21 0.64
N ALA A 101 2.76 -22.73 0.82
CA ALA A 101 2.40 -23.50 2.01
C ALA A 101 1.49 -24.69 1.68
N SER A 102 1.57 -25.75 2.48
CA SER A 102 0.56 -26.81 2.50
C SER A 102 -0.37 -26.60 3.68
N LEU A 103 -1.61 -26.20 3.41
CA LEU A 103 -2.60 -25.83 4.45
C LEU A 103 -3.04 -27.02 5.32
N LYS A 104 -2.83 -28.25 4.85
CA LYS A 104 -3.21 -29.49 5.57
C LYS A 104 -2.03 -30.14 6.31
N ALA A 105 -0.80 -29.66 6.11
CA ALA A 105 0.41 -30.32 6.61
C ALA A 105 0.43 -30.52 8.13
N ARG A 106 -0.15 -29.59 8.91
CA ARG A 106 -0.18 -29.67 10.38
C ARG A 106 -0.78 -30.98 10.91
N TRP A 107 -1.79 -31.52 10.22
CA TRP A 107 -2.49 -32.74 10.63
C TRP A 107 -2.22 -33.93 9.70
N GLY A 108 -1.32 -33.76 8.73
CA GLY A 108 -0.95 -34.75 7.73
C GLY A 108 -1.92 -34.83 6.53
N LEU A 109 -1.38 -35.22 5.38
CA LEU A 109 -2.12 -35.45 4.13
C LEU A 109 -2.71 -36.87 4.02
N ARG A 110 -2.36 -37.75 4.96
CA ARG A 110 -2.69 -39.20 5.03
C ARG A 110 -2.19 -40.00 3.82
N HIS A 111 -2.82 -39.87 2.66
CA HIS A 111 -2.50 -40.64 1.45
C HIS A 111 -2.93 -39.87 0.19
N GLY A 112 -2.11 -39.90 -0.86
CA GLY A 112 -2.38 -39.21 -2.14
C GLY A 112 -1.59 -37.91 -2.34
N HIS A 113 -1.86 -37.22 -3.45
CA HIS A 113 -1.20 -35.96 -3.80
C HIS A 113 -1.62 -34.81 -2.87
N GLY A 114 -0.69 -33.88 -2.62
CA GLY A 114 -0.91 -32.68 -1.82
C GLY A 114 -0.71 -31.42 -2.65
N GLU A 115 -1.50 -30.40 -2.34
CA GLU A 115 -1.39 -29.07 -2.96
C GLU A 115 -0.41 -28.19 -2.18
N MET A 116 0.41 -27.45 -2.93
CA MET A 116 1.22 -26.35 -2.42
C MET A 116 0.57 -25.03 -2.85
N THR A 117 -0.03 -24.34 -1.90
CA THR A 117 -0.74 -23.09 -2.11
C THR A 117 0.23 -21.93 -2.17
N ASP A 118 0.16 -21.12 -3.23
CA ASP A 118 0.84 -19.82 -3.31
C ASP A 118 0.14 -18.82 -2.39
N LEU A 119 0.76 -18.45 -1.27
CA LEU A 119 0.12 -17.55 -0.31
C LEU A 119 0.02 -16.10 -0.78
N MET A 120 0.84 -15.66 -1.74
CA MET A 120 0.66 -14.34 -2.35
C MET A 120 -0.67 -14.26 -3.08
N VAL A 121 -0.95 -15.29 -3.89
CA VAL A 121 -2.19 -15.38 -4.64
C VAL A 121 -3.36 -15.62 -3.69
N HIS A 122 -3.25 -16.62 -2.82
CA HIS A 122 -4.32 -17.02 -1.91
C HIS A 122 -4.71 -15.92 -0.92
N ASP A 123 -3.76 -15.29 -0.24
CA ASP A 123 -4.06 -14.32 0.82
C ASP A 123 -4.21 -12.87 0.29
N GLY A 124 -3.65 -12.58 -0.89
CA GLY A 124 -3.58 -11.22 -1.43
C GLY A 124 -4.39 -10.95 -2.69
N LEU A 125 -4.58 -11.95 -3.56
CA LEU A 125 -5.05 -11.74 -4.94
C LEU A 125 -6.24 -12.62 -5.35
N THR A 126 -6.75 -13.46 -4.47
CA THR A 126 -7.94 -14.28 -4.69
C THR A 126 -9.12 -13.71 -3.92
N ASP A 127 -10.24 -13.51 -4.58
CA ASP A 127 -11.49 -13.14 -3.94
C ASP A 127 -11.98 -14.30 -3.08
N ALA A 128 -12.23 -14.03 -1.80
CA ALA A 128 -12.59 -15.08 -0.84
C ALA A 128 -14.02 -15.63 -1.06
N TYR A 129 -14.87 -14.95 -1.85
CA TYR A 129 -16.28 -15.29 -2.02
C TYR A 129 -16.51 -16.02 -3.34
N ASP A 130 -16.02 -15.44 -4.42
CA ASP A 130 -16.16 -15.94 -5.79
C ASP A 130 -15.02 -16.89 -6.18
N ALA A 131 -13.96 -17.00 -5.36
CA ALA A 131 -12.77 -17.81 -5.61
C ALA A 131 -12.09 -17.51 -6.97
N ILE A 132 -12.13 -16.24 -7.39
CA ILE A 132 -11.53 -15.75 -8.63
C ILE A 132 -10.33 -14.85 -8.34
N HIS A 133 -9.41 -14.76 -9.29
CA HIS A 133 -8.30 -13.81 -9.20
C HIS A 133 -8.82 -12.37 -9.29
N MET A 134 -8.19 -11.40 -8.59
CA MET A 134 -8.53 -9.97 -8.67
C MET A 134 -8.51 -9.41 -10.10
N GLY A 135 -7.72 -10.02 -10.97
CA GLY A 135 -7.71 -9.70 -12.40
C GLY A 135 -9.02 -10.00 -13.13
N GLU A 136 -9.73 -11.07 -12.74
CA GLU A 136 -11.08 -11.35 -13.25
C GLU A 136 -12.10 -10.33 -12.71
N CYS A 137 -11.93 -9.85 -11.47
CA CYS A 137 -12.73 -8.73 -10.96
C CYS A 137 -12.51 -7.45 -11.79
N ALA A 138 -11.29 -7.22 -12.28
CA ALA A 138 -10.97 -6.11 -13.17
C ALA A 138 -11.62 -6.29 -14.55
N GLU A 139 -11.62 -7.51 -15.12
CA GLU A 139 -12.32 -7.81 -16.37
C GLU A 139 -13.84 -7.57 -16.25
N ARG A 140 -14.48 -8.06 -15.18
CA ARG A 140 -15.90 -7.78 -14.89
C ARG A 140 -16.19 -6.29 -14.77
N THR A 141 -15.26 -5.53 -14.19
CA THR A 141 -15.38 -4.07 -14.11
C THR A 141 -15.30 -3.44 -15.50
N ALA A 142 -14.31 -3.84 -16.31
CA ALA A 142 -14.16 -3.32 -17.66
C ALA A 142 -15.39 -3.59 -18.53
N GLU A 143 -15.93 -4.82 -18.45
CA GLU A 143 -17.17 -5.22 -19.13
C GLU A 143 -18.37 -4.37 -18.67
N LYS A 144 -18.58 -4.22 -17.36
CA LYS A 144 -19.68 -3.43 -16.79
C LYS A 144 -19.67 -1.97 -17.25
N PHE A 145 -18.49 -1.38 -17.44
CA PHE A 145 -18.32 0.01 -17.85
C PHE A 145 -17.98 0.18 -19.33
N ASN A 146 -18.05 -0.89 -20.12
CA ASN A 146 -17.69 -0.90 -21.54
C ASN A 146 -16.31 -0.28 -21.83
N LEU A 147 -15.32 -0.57 -20.97
CA LEU A 147 -13.94 -0.10 -21.14
C LEU A 147 -13.25 -0.96 -22.20
N SER A 148 -12.84 -0.34 -23.30
CA SER A 148 -12.14 -1.04 -24.37
C SER A 148 -10.68 -1.33 -23.99
N ARG A 149 -10.09 -2.33 -24.66
CA ARG A 149 -8.67 -2.66 -24.51
C ARG A 149 -7.77 -1.46 -24.80
N GLU A 150 -8.09 -0.70 -25.84
CA GLU A 150 -7.33 0.48 -26.27
C GLU A 150 -7.38 1.56 -25.18
N ALA A 151 -8.54 1.80 -24.56
CA ALA A 151 -8.67 2.78 -23.48
C ALA A 151 -7.83 2.41 -22.25
N LEU A 152 -7.77 1.13 -21.89
CA LEU A 152 -6.93 0.64 -20.80
C LEU A 152 -5.44 0.77 -21.12
N ASP A 153 -5.03 0.41 -22.34
CA ASP A 153 -3.65 0.53 -22.79
C ASP A 153 -3.20 1.99 -22.89
N ASP A 154 -4.06 2.91 -23.36
CA ASP A 154 -3.79 4.34 -23.42
C ASP A 154 -3.62 4.95 -22.03
N TYR A 155 -4.47 4.54 -21.07
CA TYR A 155 -4.33 4.95 -19.68
C TYR A 155 -3.00 4.45 -19.08
N ALA A 156 -2.65 3.18 -19.32
CA ALA A 156 -1.39 2.61 -18.86
C ALA A 156 -0.18 3.32 -19.47
N ALA A 157 -0.21 3.58 -20.78
CA ALA A 157 0.81 4.34 -21.50
C ALA A 157 1.00 5.74 -20.91
N ARG A 158 -0.11 6.44 -20.63
CA ARG A 158 -0.07 7.75 -19.97
C ARG A 158 0.53 7.66 -18.57
N SER A 159 0.11 6.68 -17.77
CA SER A 159 0.64 6.46 -16.41
C SER A 159 2.17 6.25 -16.42
N ILE A 160 2.67 5.39 -17.30
CA ILE A 160 4.10 5.10 -17.44
C ILE A 160 4.88 6.35 -17.87
N ARG A 161 4.37 7.11 -18.85
CA ARG A 161 5.01 8.36 -19.29
C ARG A 161 5.10 9.37 -18.15
N LEU A 162 4.02 9.57 -17.39
CA LEU A 162 4.00 10.47 -16.25
C LEU A 162 4.95 10.02 -15.13
N ALA A 163 4.97 8.72 -14.83
CA ALA A 163 5.85 8.17 -13.81
C ALA A 163 7.34 8.35 -14.17
N ARG A 164 7.71 8.15 -15.44
CA ARG A 164 9.08 8.42 -15.93
C ARG A 164 9.48 9.87 -15.72
N VAL A 165 8.59 10.81 -16.04
CA VAL A 165 8.85 12.25 -15.82
C VAL A 165 8.97 12.57 -14.33
N ALA A 166 8.06 12.04 -13.50
CA ALA A 166 8.07 12.26 -12.05
C ALA A 166 9.37 11.74 -11.40
N GLN A 167 9.91 10.64 -11.91
CA GLN A 167 11.14 10.03 -11.40
C GLN A 167 12.39 10.90 -11.61
N GLU A 168 12.41 11.78 -12.61
CA GLU A 168 13.55 12.68 -12.84
C GLU A 168 13.65 13.85 -11.84
N GLY A 169 12.59 14.10 -11.06
CA GLY A 169 12.60 15.23 -10.12
C GLY A 169 11.64 15.12 -8.94
N ILE A 170 10.37 14.81 -9.18
CA ILE A 170 9.32 14.81 -8.15
C ILE A 170 9.65 13.77 -7.06
N PHE A 171 9.98 12.54 -7.47
CA PHE A 171 10.19 11.44 -6.54
C PHE A 171 11.49 11.53 -5.73
N LYS A 172 12.46 12.38 -6.14
CA LYS A 172 13.72 12.56 -5.39
C LYS A 172 13.51 13.05 -3.96
N ARG A 173 12.37 13.70 -3.67
CA ARG A 173 12.04 14.23 -2.35
C ARG A 173 11.39 13.21 -1.41
N GLU A 174 10.85 12.12 -1.95
CA GLU A 174 10.06 11.13 -1.20
C GLU A 174 10.72 9.75 -1.17
N ILE A 175 11.52 9.39 -2.19
CA ILE A 175 12.29 8.15 -2.19
C ILE A 175 13.47 8.28 -1.24
N ALA A 176 13.56 7.35 -0.28
CA ALA A 176 14.73 7.16 0.55
C ALA A 176 15.61 6.04 -0.05
N PRO A 177 16.79 6.35 -0.60
CA PRO A 177 17.68 5.34 -1.20
C PRO A 177 17.99 4.21 -0.22
N ILE A 178 17.96 2.96 -0.70
CA ILE A 178 18.24 1.78 0.12
C ILE A 178 19.41 0.98 -0.46
N GLU A 179 20.32 0.58 0.42
CA GLU A 179 21.44 -0.28 0.07
C GLU A 179 21.03 -1.76 0.15
N VAL A 180 21.19 -2.47 -0.96
CA VAL A 180 20.93 -3.90 -1.06
C VAL A 180 22.26 -4.64 -1.19
N LYS A 181 22.58 -5.45 -0.18
CA LYS A 181 23.78 -6.30 -0.17
C LYS A 181 23.50 -7.59 -0.96
N GLY A 182 24.20 -7.77 -2.08
CA GLY A 182 24.16 -9.00 -2.86
C GLY A 182 24.96 -10.15 -2.21
N ARG A 183 24.76 -11.38 -2.69
CA ARG A 183 25.37 -12.60 -2.15
C ARG A 183 26.91 -12.57 -2.08
N LYS A 184 27.57 -11.83 -2.98
CA LYS A 184 29.03 -11.67 -3.04
C LYS A 184 29.53 -10.38 -2.39
N GLY A 185 28.73 -9.75 -1.53
CA GLY A 185 29.09 -8.49 -0.85
C GLY A 185 28.95 -7.22 -1.72
N LYS A 186 28.68 -7.34 -3.02
CA LYS A 186 28.36 -6.18 -3.88
C LYS A 186 27.15 -5.45 -3.32
N VAL A 187 27.31 -4.18 -2.98
CA VAL A 187 26.22 -3.30 -2.55
C VAL A 187 25.66 -2.58 -3.77
N THR A 188 24.35 -2.68 -3.97
CA THR A 188 23.62 -1.92 -4.98
C THR A 188 22.73 -0.93 -4.27
N VAL A 189 22.83 0.35 -4.63
CA VAL A 189 21.88 1.37 -4.17
C VAL A 189 20.65 1.29 -5.06
N VAL A 190 19.48 1.17 -4.44
CA VAL A 190 18.17 1.26 -5.09
C VAL A 190 17.56 2.59 -4.65
N ASP A 191 17.47 3.53 -5.57
CA ASP A 191 16.99 4.90 -5.36
C ASP A 191 15.92 5.33 -6.38
N ARG A 192 15.44 4.37 -7.17
CA ARG A 192 14.54 4.58 -8.30
C ARG A 192 13.58 3.40 -8.41
N ASP A 193 12.30 3.69 -8.62
CA ASP A 193 11.31 2.68 -9.02
C ASP A 193 11.72 1.97 -10.32
N GLU A 194 11.82 0.65 -10.28
CA GLU A 194 12.31 -0.13 -11.41
C GLU A 194 11.26 -0.39 -12.49
N GLN A 195 9.97 -0.38 -12.13
CA GLN A 195 8.93 -0.85 -13.03
C GLN A 195 8.71 0.07 -14.24
N THR A 196 8.87 1.38 -14.05
CA THR A 196 8.70 2.39 -15.10
C THR A 196 9.66 2.16 -16.28
N GLY A 197 10.82 1.56 -16.03
CA GLY A 197 11.82 1.19 -17.03
C GLY A 197 11.57 -0.15 -17.72
N LYS A 198 10.80 -1.06 -17.12
CA LYS A 198 10.57 -2.42 -17.64
C LYS A 198 9.45 -2.50 -18.67
N VAL A 199 8.49 -1.58 -18.65
CA VAL A 199 7.32 -1.63 -19.54
C VAL A 199 7.55 -0.85 -20.83
N SER A 200 7.42 -1.52 -21.98
CA SER A 200 7.44 -0.86 -23.29
C SER A 200 6.05 -0.33 -23.64
N VAL A 201 5.95 1.00 -23.80
CA VAL A 201 4.69 1.67 -24.15
C VAL A 201 4.19 1.21 -25.53
N ASP A 202 5.09 1.08 -26.51
CA ASP A 202 4.75 0.63 -27.86
C ASP A 202 4.43 -0.88 -27.93
N GLY A 203 4.76 -1.61 -26.86
CA GLY A 203 4.50 -3.04 -26.72
C GLY A 203 3.13 -3.39 -26.14
N LEU A 204 2.39 -2.40 -25.58
CA LEU A 204 1.17 -2.66 -24.82
C LEU A 204 0.11 -3.40 -25.63
N SER A 205 -0.18 -2.95 -26.86
CA SER A 205 -1.20 -3.54 -27.73
C SER A 205 -0.89 -4.98 -28.15
N LYS A 206 0.38 -5.41 -28.08
CA LYS A 206 0.82 -6.76 -28.43
C LYS A 206 0.64 -7.77 -27.30
N LEU A 207 0.35 -7.31 -26.08
CA LEU A 207 0.20 -8.17 -24.93
C LEU A 207 -1.11 -8.95 -25.00
N ARG A 208 -1.03 -10.23 -24.64
CA ARG A 208 -2.19 -11.12 -24.51
C ARG A 208 -2.97 -10.79 -23.23
N PRO A 209 -4.29 -11.01 -23.20
CA PRO A 209 -5.08 -10.96 -21.97
C PRO A 209 -4.50 -11.89 -20.91
N ALA A 210 -4.50 -11.45 -19.65
CA ALA A 210 -3.84 -12.16 -18.55
C ALA A 210 -4.81 -13.06 -17.75
N PHE A 211 -6.11 -12.76 -17.76
CA PHE A 211 -7.07 -13.38 -16.83
C PHE A 211 -8.21 -14.13 -17.50
N ARG A 212 -8.53 -13.82 -18.77
CA ARG A 212 -9.52 -14.55 -19.58
C ARG A 212 -8.86 -15.15 -20.83
N PRO A 213 -9.11 -16.43 -21.16
CA PRO A 213 -8.57 -17.05 -22.38
C PRO A 213 -9.02 -16.38 -23.68
N SER A 214 -10.24 -15.83 -23.71
CA SER A 214 -10.81 -15.08 -24.83
C SER A 214 -11.63 -13.90 -24.32
N GLY A 215 -11.69 -12.82 -25.11
CA GLY A 215 -12.50 -11.64 -24.80
C GLY A 215 -12.02 -10.78 -23.63
N GLY A 216 -10.87 -11.09 -23.02
CA GLY A 216 -10.28 -10.27 -21.97
C GLY A 216 -9.64 -8.99 -22.49
N VAL A 217 -9.74 -7.91 -21.72
CA VAL A 217 -9.13 -6.61 -22.02
C VAL A 217 -8.00 -6.26 -21.05
N VAL A 218 -7.87 -6.99 -19.94
CA VAL A 218 -6.83 -6.77 -18.94
C VAL A 218 -5.58 -7.58 -19.28
N THR A 219 -4.43 -6.92 -19.30
CA THR A 219 -3.12 -7.49 -19.62
C THR A 219 -2.10 -7.22 -18.52
N ALA A 220 -0.91 -7.82 -18.64
CA ALA A 220 0.21 -7.48 -17.76
C ALA A 220 0.71 -6.04 -17.94
N GLY A 221 0.42 -5.38 -19.06
CA GLY A 221 0.87 -4.02 -19.34
C GLY A 221 -0.08 -2.92 -18.88
N ASN A 222 -1.37 -3.25 -18.73
CA ASN A 222 -2.40 -2.34 -18.25
C ASN A 222 -2.93 -2.68 -16.84
N SER A 223 -2.26 -3.62 -16.15
CA SER A 223 -2.47 -3.92 -14.73
C SER A 223 -1.22 -3.57 -13.91
N SER A 224 -1.39 -3.41 -12.60
CA SER A 224 -0.28 -3.14 -11.68
C SER A 224 0.56 -4.41 -11.47
N PRO A 225 1.90 -4.29 -11.37
CA PRO A 225 2.74 -5.43 -11.07
C PRO A 225 2.70 -5.84 -9.60
N LEU A 226 3.21 -7.05 -9.35
CA LEU A 226 3.64 -7.47 -8.02
C LEU A 226 4.90 -6.68 -7.64
N SER A 227 4.91 -6.10 -6.44
CA SER A 227 5.96 -5.16 -6.02
C SER A 227 6.39 -5.40 -4.57
N ASP A 228 7.65 -5.08 -4.29
CA ASP A 228 8.18 -4.99 -2.92
C ASP A 228 8.41 -3.51 -2.57
N GLY A 229 8.05 -3.10 -1.36
CA GLY A 229 8.26 -1.71 -0.95
C GLY A 229 7.73 -1.40 0.45
N ALA A 230 8.06 -0.20 0.92
CA ALA A 230 7.50 0.36 2.13
C ALA A 230 7.41 1.88 2.04
N SER A 231 6.48 2.45 2.78
CA SER A 231 6.27 3.89 2.92
C SER A 231 5.97 4.21 4.37
N ALA A 232 6.47 5.34 4.87
CA ALA A 232 6.15 5.82 6.21
C ALA A 232 6.02 7.34 6.22
N ILE A 233 5.11 7.82 7.07
CA ILE A 233 4.90 9.22 7.38
C ILE A 233 4.82 9.37 8.90
N VAL A 234 5.12 10.57 9.38
CA VAL A 234 4.93 10.93 10.79
C VAL A 234 3.73 11.84 10.87
N LEU A 235 2.71 11.43 11.62
CA LEU A 235 1.57 12.25 11.97
C LEU A 235 1.82 12.89 13.33
N MET A 236 1.58 14.20 13.42
CA MET A 236 1.77 14.95 14.66
C MET A 236 0.59 15.87 14.93
N SER A 237 0.24 16.05 16.20
CA SER A 237 -0.74 17.04 16.61
C SER A 237 -0.23 18.45 16.30
N ARG A 238 -1.14 19.38 16.00
CA ARG A 238 -0.79 20.77 15.71
C ARG A 238 0.00 21.41 16.85
N GLN A 239 -0.34 21.09 18.10
CA GLN A 239 0.34 21.63 19.28
C GLN A 239 1.81 21.22 19.34
N VAL A 240 2.15 19.98 18.96
CA VAL A 240 3.55 19.53 18.91
C VAL A 240 4.26 20.06 17.67
N GLY A 241 3.60 20.01 16.50
CA GLY A 241 4.17 20.49 15.25
C GLY A 241 4.56 21.97 15.25
N TYR A 242 3.84 22.83 15.98
CA TYR A 242 4.17 24.26 16.08
C TYR A 242 5.32 24.58 17.05
N VAL A 243 5.65 23.68 17.98
CA VAL A 243 6.65 23.94 19.03
C VAL A 243 8.04 23.50 18.58
N ASP A 244 8.16 22.45 17.76
CA ASP A 244 9.47 21.92 17.34
C ASP A 244 9.82 22.09 15.84
N LEU A 245 8.84 22.26 14.92
CA LEU A 245 9.13 22.21 13.48
C LEU A 245 8.29 23.20 12.64
N ALA A 246 8.94 24.21 12.08
CA ALA A 246 8.35 25.18 11.14
C ALA A 246 7.90 24.58 9.78
N TYR A 247 7.70 23.26 9.64
CA TYR A 247 7.47 22.60 8.36
C TYR A 247 6.30 21.60 8.38
N SER A 248 5.07 22.11 8.50
CA SER A 248 3.87 21.36 8.13
C SER A 248 3.74 21.33 6.60
N ARG A 249 3.90 20.14 5.97
CA ARG A 249 3.77 19.99 4.50
C ARG A 249 2.32 19.90 4.02
N ALA A 250 1.41 19.46 4.89
CA ALA A 250 -0.03 19.43 4.65
C ALA A 250 -0.79 19.43 5.98
N CYS A 251 -1.92 20.15 6.04
CA CYS A 251 -2.83 20.14 7.17
C CYS A 251 -4.08 19.34 6.77
N GLU A 252 -4.28 18.17 7.38
CA GLU A 252 -5.38 17.27 7.03
C GLU A 252 -6.73 17.84 7.49
N ARG A 253 -7.68 18.04 6.56
CA ARG A 253 -9.00 18.62 6.87
C ARG A 253 -10.15 17.61 7.10
N ARG A 254 -10.07 16.33 6.69
CA ARG A 254 -10.86 15.16 7.20
C ARG A 254 -10.82 13.95 6.26
N TRP A 255 -10.83 12.73 6.81
CA TRP A 255 -11.19 11.47 6.13
C TRP A 255 -12.19 10.66 6.96
N PHE A 256 -13.23 10.07 6.34
CA PHE A 256 -14.17 9.10 6.94
C PHE A 256 -14.58 8.05 5.88
N TYR A 257 -14.78 6.78 6.29
CA TYR A 257 -15.31 5.69 5.44
C TYR A 257 -16.63 5.13 5.97
N ARG A 258 -17.44 4.62 5.03
CA ARG A 258 -18.54 3.66 5.26
C ARG A 258 -18.42 2.48 4.27
N LEU A 259 -18.69 1.26 4.74
CA LEU A 259 -18.71 0.03 3.95
C LEU A 259 -19.96 -0.05 3.06
N LEU A 260 -19.77 -0.32 1.77
CA LEU A 260 -20.80 -0.88 0.88
C LEU A 260 -20.50 -2.37 0.65
N ARG A 261 -21.57 -3.16 0.41
CA ARG A 261 -21.56 -4.61 0.22
C ARG A 261 -20.48 -5.02 -0.82
N LEU A 262 -19.74 -6.09 -0.51
CA LEU A 262 -18.49 -6.59 -1.11
C LEU A 262 -18.51 -6.97 -2.62
N VAL A 263 -19.50 -6.57 -3.42
CA VAL A 263 -19.69 -7.09 -4.78
C VAL A 263 -18.84 -6.35 -5.85
N ASN A 264 -18.22 -5.20 -5.55
CA ASN A 264 -17.36 -4.49 -6.52
C ASN A 264 -16.27 -3.63 -5.82
N PHE A 265 -15.05 -4.18 -5.66
CA PHE A 265 -13.91 -3.48 -5.02
C PHE A 265 -13.39 -2.27 -5.81
N SER A 266 -13.40 -2.34 -7.15
CA SER A 266 -12.93 -1.28 -8.06
C SER A 266 -13.72 0.03 -7.96
N LEU A 267 -14.97 -0.03 -7.48
CA LEU A 267 -15.87 1.12 -7.31
C LEU A 267 -15.80 1.74 -5.92
N VAL A 268 -15.07 1.14 -4.99
CA VAL A 268 -14.95 1.67 -3.63
C VAL A 268 -14.33 3.06 -3.67
N THR A 269 -13.38 3.32 -4.57
CA THR A 269 -12.73 4.63 -4.70
C THR A 269 -13.69 5.73 -5.17
N SER A 270 -14.54 5.49 -6.17
CA SER A 270 -15.48 6.50 -6.69
C SER A 270 -16.60 6.80 -5.70
N CYS A 271 -17.21 5.78 -5.08
CA CYS A 271 -18.21 5.97 -4.02
C CYS A 271 -17.63 6.70 -2.79
N SER A 272 -16.35 6.45 -2.47
CA SER A 272 -15.69 7.14 -1.36
C SER A 272 -15.45 8.63 -1.68
N ILE A 273 -15.23 8.96 -2.96
CA ILE A 273 -15.07 10.35 -3.43
C ILE A 273 -16.43 11.06 -3.50
N GLU A 274 -17.49 10.43 -4.03
CA GLU A 274 -18.84 11.05 -4.15
C GLU A 274 -19.48 11.39 -2.79
N LEU A 275 -19.29 10.53 -1.77
CA LEU A 275 -19.73 10.81 -0.40
C LEU A 275 -18.88 11.90 0.28
N LEU A 276 -17.58 11.97 -0.06
CA LEU A 276 -16.73 13.08 0.35
C LEU A 276 -17.30 14.41 -0.18
N VAL A 277 -17.66 14.45 -1.48
CA VAL A 277 -18.23 15.63 -2.15
C VAL A 277 -19.63 15.97 -1.63
N SER A 278 -20.49 14.98 -1.35
CA SER A 278 -21.84 15.22 -0.84
C SER A 278 -21.86 15.81 0.58
N PHE A 279 -20.89 15.48 1.44
CA PHE A 279 -20.76 16.11 2.76
C PHE A 279 -20.25 17.56 2.71
N TYR A 280 -19.60 17.97 1.61
CA TYR A 280 -19.21 19.38 1.41
C TYR A 280 -20.39 20.27 0.96
N TYR A 281 -21.52 19.69 0.54
CA TYR A 281 -22.66 20.44 -0.01
C TYR A 281 -23.91 20.54 0.89
N CYS A 282 -23.86 20.11 2.15
CA CYS A 282 -25.02 20.18 3.04
C CYS A 282 -25.06 21.51 3.84
N HIS A 283 -25.85 22.45 3.31
CA HIS A 283 -26.46 23.64 3.94
C HIS A 283 -25.59 24.64 4.72
N PHE A 284 -25.08 25.64 4.01
CA PHE A 284 -25.05 27.02 4.52
C PHE A 284 -26.45 27.63 4.34
N VAL A 285 -27.35 27.42 5.29
CA VAL A 285 -28.50 28.31 5.46
C VAL A 285 -28.03 29.44 6.38
N ARG A 286 -27.67 30.58 5.78
CA ARG A 286 -27.45 31.82 6.52
C ARG A 286 -28.80 32.31 7.05
N SER A 287 -28.98 32.20 8.36
CA SER A 287 -29.90 33.07 9.09
C SER A 287 -29.39 34.51 8.97
N SER A 288 -30.18 35.38 8.37
CA SER A 288 -30.03 36.84 8.42
C SER A 288 -31.35 37.37 8.94
N HIS A 289 -31.29 38.33 9.86
CA HIS A 289 -32.42 39.20 10.20
C HIS A 289 -33.06 39.81 8.96
#